data_AF-A0A960PQT7-F1
#
_entry.id   AF-A0A960PQT7-F1
#
_cell.length_a   1.000
_cell.length_b   1.000
_cell.length_c   1.000
_cell.angle_alpha   90.00
_cell.angle_beta   90.00
_cell.angle_gamma   90.00
#
_symmetry.space_group_name_H-M   'P 1'
#
loop_
_entity.id
_entity.type
_entity.pdbx_description
1 polymer ?
#
loop_
_entity_poly.entity_id
_entity_poly.type
_entity_poly.pdbx_seq_one_letter_code
_entity_poly.pdbx_strand_id
1 'polypeptide(L)'
;ALTQTSGSASLLALPFQGRRYDLPRQGLGHGPGPPVPILARVGEVTLYRAEASGHLSWDSSHPLPIRARKEVRSLELRSPPVTVLSRPDGLPPLLAVGPEPHGKRRLRTLLIDPTASSDEEPVEAWSLLPGAEEAASSWFAWVDGRAILLVSTLSAEKVGVFEKQKLRVFSLKPDRTRKGSTPSLARITASRRWQKLDPVLADVDADGRQELVLLQPEGLGGGKLIFEVHASLGLGRFQQSSRKVVLPVAADLWSYGDDVDGDGHPDLVAVEEDRLLVFLGSGEARSRRPISRDPRWILPLARPQKRTVEASISVGQEPEIEEETRLDDPTLLTTVDLDGDGRAEIVVARAESGGSGLLEIFRLR
;
A
#
# COMPACT_ATOMS: atom_id res chain seq x y z
N ALA A 1 53.68 18.34 8.94
CA ALA A 1 53.00 17.65 10.06
C ALA A 1 51.62 18.28 10.26
N LEU A 2 50.65 17.71 9.54
CA LEU A 2 49.19 17.90 9.53
C LEU A 2 48.80 17.29 8.18
N THR A 3 48.72 15.97 8.15
CA THR A 3 48.37 15.20 6.97
C THR A 3 46.86 15.02 6.98
N GLN A 4 46.18 15.69 6.04
CA GLN A 4 44.82 15.36 5.63
C GLN A 4 44.80 13.90 5.16
N THR A 5 44.15 13.04 5.94
CA THR A 5 43.72 11.74 5.46
C THR A 5 42.34 11.90 4.83
N SER A 6 42.29 11.78 3.51
CA SER A 6 41.07 11.56 2.75
C SER A 6 40.46 10.23 3.18
N GLY A 7 39.55 10.27 4.15
CA GLY A 7 38.73 9.13 4.50
C GLY A 7 37.62 8.96 3.46
N SER A 8 37.72 7.92 2.64
CA SER A 8 36.58 7.42 1.87
C SER A 8 35.43 7.14 2.83
N ALA A 9 34.33 7.88 2.69
CA ALA A 9 33.07 7.53 3.30
C ALA A 9 32.58 6.24 2.63
N SER A 10 32.79 5.11 3.29
CA SER A 10 32.10 3.87 2.93
C SER A 10 30.60 4.08 3.19
N LEU A 11 29.86 4.41 2.13
CA LEU A 11 28.41 4.24 2.09
C LEU A 11 28.14 2.76 2.28
N LEU A 12 27.85 2.35 3.51
CA LEU A 12 27.11 1.14 3.77
C LEU A 12 25.76 1.32 3.09
N ALA A 13 25.60 0.73 1.92
CA ALA A 13 24.31 0.52 1.28
C ALA A 13 23.47 -0.29 2.26
N LEU A 14 22.65 0.41 3.05
CA LEU A 14 21.60 -0.23 3.83
C LEU A 14 20.70 -0.94 2.80
N PRO A 15 20.30 -2.20 3.05
CA PRO A 15 19.33 -2.86 2.19
C PRO A 15 18.09 -1.97 2.17
N PHE A 16 17.79 -1.46 0.98
CA PHE A 16 16.56 -0.74 0.72
C PHE A 16 15.44 -1.75 0.96
N GLN A 17 14.86 -1.76 2.17
CA GLN A 17 13.58 -2.41 2.43
C GLN A 17 12.53 -1.59 1.70
N GLY A 18 12.52 -1.71 0.38
CA GLY A 18 11.49 -1.18 -0.48
C GLY A 18 10.20 -1.91 -0.14
N ARG A 19 9.47 -1.43 0.86
CA ARG A 19 8.02 -1.52 0.79
C ARG A 19 7.67 -0.78 -0.50
N ARG A 20 7.38 -1.54 -1.56
CA ARG A 20 6.71 -0.99 -2.74
C ARG A 20 5.43 -0.36 -2.19
N TYR A 21 5.37 0.96 -2.21
CA TYR A 21 4.11 1.65 -2.04
C TYR A 21 3.39 1.43 -3.35
N ASP A 22 2.57 0.37 -3.42
CA ASP A 22 1.53 0.34 -4.42
C ASP A 22 0.69 1.59 -4.14
N LEU A 23 0.78 2.57 -5.04
CA LEU A 23 -0.11 3.71 -5.01
C LEU A 23 -1.52 3.13 -4.96
N PRO A 24 -2.41 3.60 -4.06
CA PRO A 24 -3.79 3.18 -4.11
C PRO A 24 -4.28 3.45 -5.53
N ARG A 25 -4.60 2.37 -6.24
CA ARG A 25 -5.14 2.45 -7.59
C ARG A 25 -6.45 3.21 -7.48
N GLN A 26 -6.42 4.49 -7.84
CA GLN A 26 -7.64 5.25 -8.02
C GLN A 26 -8.18 4.78 -9.36
N GLY A 27 -9.39 4.20 -9.36
CA GLY A 27 -10.07 3.72 -10.56
C GLY A 27 -9.98 4.72 -11.70
N LEU A 28 -9.66 4.21 -12.88
CA LEU A 28 -9.35 4.96 -14.11
C LEU A 28 -10.57 5.75 -14.59
N GLY A 29 -10.76 6.97 -14.06
CA GLY A 29 -11.84 7.87 -14.48
C GLY A 29 -11.40 9.07 -15.32
N HIS A 30 -10.16 9.56 -15.20
CA HIS A 30 -9.65 10.70 -15.95
C HIS A 30 -8.17 10.47 -16.28
N GLY A 31 -7.81 10.73 -17.55
CA GLY A 31 -6.45 10.51 -18.06
C GLY A 31 -5.42 11.12 -17.12
N PRO A 32 -4.56 10.31 -16.48
CA PRO A 32 -3.61 10.84 -15.51
C PRO A 32 -2.71 11.82 -16.23
N GLY A 33 -2.50 13.00 -15.64
CA GLY A 33 -1.34 13.80 -15.99
C GLY A 33 -0.08 12.93 -15.96
N PRO A 34 0.95 13.23 -16.76
CA PRO A 34 2.15 12.39 -16.83
C PRO A 34 2.67 12.12 -15.42
N PRO A 35 3.11 10.89 -15.12
CA PRO A 35 3.58 10.52 -13.78
C PRO A 35 4.70 11.49 -13.39
N VAL A 36 4.56 12.10 -12.22
CA VAL A 36 5.60 12.98 -11.66
C VAL A 36 6.66 12.09 -11.02
N PRO A 37 7.88 12.00 -11.57
CA PRO A 37 8.94 11.22 -10.94
C PRO A 37 9.40 11.94 -9.69
N ILE A 38 9.50 11.21 -8.58
CA ILE A 38 9.88 11.77 -7.29
C ILE A 38 11.08 11.01 -6.74
N LEU A 39 12.03 11.77 -6.20
CA LEU A 39 13.13 11.23 -5.42
C LEU A 39 13.05 11.76 -3.99
N ALA A 40 12.70 10.88 -3.05
CA ALA A 40 12.76 11.18 -1.64
C ALA A 40 14.13 10.77 -1.07
N ARG A 41 14.81 11.70 -0.42
CA ARG A 41 16.06 11.50 0.34
C ARG A 41 15.83 11.91 1.78
N VAL A 42 16.77 11.58 2.66
CA VAL A 42 16.69 12.05 4.05
C VAL A 42 16.78 13.57 4.06
N GLY A 43 15.72 14.23 4.56
CA GLY A 43 15.61 15.67 4.69
C GLY A 43 15.01 16.40 3.49
N GLU A 44 14.71 15.71 2.40
CA GLU A 44 14.32 16.37 1.16
C GLU A 44 13.51 15.47 0.23
N VAL A 45 12.50 16.04 -0.44
CA VAL A 45 11.83 15.44 -1.58
C VAL A 45 12.03 16.31 -2.80
N THR A 46 12.53 15.71 -3.88
CA THR A 46 12.75 16.38 -5.16
C THR A 46 11.78 15.85 -6.20
N LEU A 47 11.12 16.77 -6.90
CA LEU A 47 10.23 16.47 -8.01
C LEU A 47 10.96 16.74 -9.33
N TYR A 48 10.71 15.86 -10.28
CA TYR A 48 11.20 15.99 -11.64
C TYR A 48 10.03 16.19 -12.60
N ARG A 49 10.31 16.79 -13.74
CA ARG A 49 9.38 16.93 -14.85
C ARG A 49 9.89 16.10 -16.02
N ALA A 50 9.01 15.31 -16.63
CA ALA A 50 9.31 14.68 -17.91
C ALA A 50 9.20 15.73 -19.02
N GLU A 51 10.28 15.94 -19.76
CA GLU A 51 10.32 16.81 -20.93
C GLU A 51 9.79 16.07 -22.17
N ALA A 52 9.42 16.82 -23.22
CA ALA A 52 9.01 16.25 -24.51
C ALA A 52 10.10 15.38 -25.15
N SER A 53 11.37 15.60 -24.77
CA SER A 53 12.53 14.80 -25.19
C SER A 53 12.60 13.41 -24.52
N GLY A 54 11.78 13.16 -23.50
CA GLY A 54 11.87 11.99 -22.62
C GLY A 54 12.90 12.14 -21.49
N HIS A 55 13.65 13.24 -21.44
CA HIS A 55 14.55 13.54 -20.33
C HIS A 55 13.78 14.02 -19.10
N LEU A 56 14.35 13.77 -17.92
CA LEU A 56 13.86 14.31 -16.67
C LEU A 56 14.65 15.58 -16.33
N SER A 57 13.97 16.72 -16.21
CA SER A 57 14.54 17.92 -15.60
C SER A 57 14.08 18.07 -14.17
N TRP A 58 14.93 18.69 -13.35
CA TRP A 58 14.59 19.09 -12.00
C TRP A 58 13.47 20.13 -12.05
N ASP A 59 12.42 19.95 -11.23
CA ASP A 59 11.29 20.88 -11.15
C ASP A 59 11.35 21.69 -9.86
N SER A 60 11.28 21.01 -8.71
CA SER A 60 11.30 21.64 -7.39
C SER A 60 11.85 20.71 -6.31
N SER A 61 12.17 21.28 -5.15
CA SER A 61 12.61 20.53 -3.97
C SER A 61 11.96 21.07 -2.71
N HIS A 62 11.54 20.18 -1.83
CA HIS A 62 10.87 20.54 -0.58
C HIS A 62 11.54 19.86 0.61
N PRO A 63 11.80 20.61 1.71
CA PRO A 63 12.42 20.03 2.90
C PRO A 63 11.48 19.02 3.57
N LEU A 64 12.05 17.90 4.00
CA LEU A 64 11.35 16.90 4.82
C LEU A 64 11.83 16.95 6.27
N PRO A 65 10.97 16.63 7.24
CA PRO A 65 11.41 16.42 8.62
C PRO A 65 12.52 15.37 8.69
N ILE A 66 13.53 15.62 9.52
CA ILE A 66 14.62 14.67 9.82
C ILE A 66 14.50 14.27 11.28
N ARG A 67 14.45 12.96 11.52
CA ARG A 67 14.61 12.37 12.85
C ARG A 67 16.01 11.78 12.94
N ALA A 68 16.73 12.13 13.99
CA ALA A 68 18.03 11.58 14.30
C ALA A 68 17.91 10.63 15.49
N ARG A 69 18.43 9.42 15.36
CA ARG A 69 18.53 8.43 16.43
C ARG A 69 19.99 8.03 16.60
N LYS A 70 20.53 8.23 17.80
CA LYS A 70 21.87 7.76 18.15
C LYS A 70 21.82 6.27 18.43
N GLU A 71 22.60 5.51 17.69
CA GLU A 71 22.89 4.10 17.95
C GLU A 71 24.27 3.98 18.63
N VAL A 72 24.61 2.78 19.13
CA VAL A 72 25.85 2.55 19.88
C VAL A 72 27.10 2.98 19.10
N ARG A 73 27.09 2.80 17.77
CA ARG A 73 28.23 3.09 16.88
C ARG A 73 27.86 3.90 15.63
N SER A 74 26.63 4.39 15.53
CA SER A 74 26.17 5.11 14.35
C SER A 74 25.14 6.18 14.70
N LEU A 75 24.92 7.10 13.76
CA LEU A 75 23.80 8.03 13.79
C LEU A 75 22.86 7.64 12.66
N GLU A 76 21.65 7.28 13.01
CA GLU A 76 20.60 7.02 12.05
C GLU A 76 19.80 8.29 11.79
N LEU A 77 19.71 8.69 10.52
CA LEU A 77 18.86 9.78 10.08
C LEU A 77 17.72 9.20 9.23
N ARG A 78 16.48 9.57 9.55
CA ARG A 78 15.29 9.13 8.82
C ARG A 78 14.36 10.29 8.54
N SER A 79 13.77 10.30 7.34
CA SER A 79 12.61 11.12 7.04
C SER A 79 11.35 10.26 6.98
N PRO A 80 10.16 10.85 7.25
CA PRO A 80 8.92 10.13 7.09
C PRO A 80 8.71 9.75 5.61
N PRO A 81 7.99 8.65 5.33
CA PRO A 81 7.70 8.26 3.96
C PRO A 81 6.85 9.33 3.27
N VAL A 82 7.06 9.46 1.96
CA VAL A 82 6.33 10.38 1.09
C VAL A 82 5.42 9.58 0.17
N THR A 83 4.16 9.98 0.06
CA THR A 83 3.17 9.39 -0.83
C THR A 83 2.61 10.45 -1.75
N VAL A 84 2.52 10.12 -3.04
CA VAL A 84 1.89 10.98 -4.05
C VAL A 84 0.39 10.78 -3.99
N LEU A 85 -0.35 11.87 -3.83
CA LEU A 85 -1.80 11.91 -3.85
C LEU A 85 -2.27 12.54 -5.15
N SER A 86 -2.64 11.69 -6.11
CA SER A 86 -3.32 12.13 -7.32
C SER A 86 -4.65 12.79 -6.99
N ARG A 87 -4.93 13.91 -7.65
CA ARG A 87 -6.21 14.62 -7.54
C ARG A 87 -7.03 14.40 -8.83
N PRO A 88 -8.30 14.00 -8.72
CA PRO A 88 -9.16 13.72 -9.87
C PRO A 88 -9.63 14.98 -10.60
N ASP A 89 -9.47 16.16 -10.01
CA ASP A 89 -9.81 17.46 -10.60
C ASP A 89 -8.76 17.98 -11.61
N GLY A 90 -7.75 17.16 -11.92
CA GLY A 90 -6.65 17.51 -12.83
C GLY A 90 -5.66 18.50 -12.22
N LEU A 91 -5.83 18.88 -10.96
CA LEU A 91 -4.84 19.71 -10.27
C LEU A 91 -3.56 18.88 -10.01
N PRO A 92 -2.39 19.54 -9.88
CA PRO A 92 -1.11 18.88 -9.60
C PRO A 92 -1.21 17.92 -8.39
N PRO A 93 -0.51 16.78 -8.34
CA PRO A 93 -0.62 15.89 -7.18
C PRO A 93 -0.14 16.57 -5.89
N LEU A 94 -0.74 16.23 -4.75
CA LEU A 94 -0.19 16.61 -3.44
C LEU A 94 0.81 15.57 -2.96
N LEU A 95 1.77 15.97 -2.13
CA LEU A 95 2.63 15.03 -1.42
C LEU A 95 2.19 14.92 0.03
N ALA A 96 1.85 13.70 0.46
CA ALA A 96 1.61 13.39 1.87
C ALA A 96 2.87 12.82 2.51
N VAL A 97 3.31 13.44 3.61
CA VAL A 97 4.49 13.02 4.38
C VAL A 97 4.04 12.53 5.75
N GLY A 98 4.38 11.29 6.11
CA GLY A 98 3.98 10.66 7.38
C GLY A 98 3.13 9.39 7.18
N PRO A 99 2.18 9.09 8.07
CA PRO A 99 1.89 9.77 9.33
C PRO A 99 3.00 9.55 10.37
N GLU A 100 3.28 10.58 11.14
CA GLU A 100 4.28 10.56 12.20
C GLU A 100 3.61 10.49 13.57
N PRO A 101 3.97 9.53 14.45
CA PRO A 101 3.45 9.51 15.81
C PRO A 101 3.98 10.69 16.61
N HIS A 102 3.09 11.30 17.40
CA HIS A 102 3.38 12.39 18.31
C HIS A 102 2.73 12.14 19.68
N GLY A 103 3.47 11.47 20.56
CA GLY A 103 2.92 10.88 21.78
C GLY A 103 2.09 9.63 21.48
N LYS A 104 1.21 9.25 22.41
CA LYS A 104 0.45 7.98 22.33
C LYS A 104 -0.88 8.05 21.56
N ARG A 105 -1.33 9.25 21.19
CA ARG A 105 -2.70 9.47 20.69
C ARG A 105 -2.78 10.35 19.46
N ARG A 106 -1.66 10.86 18.94
CA ARG A 106 -1.70 11.78 17.81
C ARG A 106 -0.78 11.32 16.70
N LEU A 107 -1.26 11.51 15.49
CA LEU A 107 -0.49 11.36 14.27
C LEU A 107 -0.44 12.72 13.57
N ARG A 108 0.73 13.08 13.04
CA ARG A 108 0.94 14.27 12.22
C ARG A 108 1.18 13.84 10.77
N THR A 109 0.53 14.50 9.84
CA THR A 109 0.81 14.40 8.40
C THR A 109 1.13 15.79 7.88
N LEU A 110 2.12 15.90 7.00
CA LEU A 110 2.33 17.11 6.21
C LEU A 110 1.74 16.90 4.82
N LEU A 111 1.00 17.90 4.33
CA LEU A 111 0.59 17.98 2.94
C LEU A 111 1.41 19.09 2.28
N ILE A 112 2.17 18.73 1.25
CA ILE A 112 2.97 19.65 0.45
C ILE A 112 2.26 19.78 -0.90
N ASP A 113 1.88 21.01 -1.24
CA ASP A 113 1.49 21.32 -2.62
C ASP A 113 2.78 21.69 -3.38
N PRO A 114 3.22 20.87 -4.35
CA PRO A 114 4.48 21.13 -5.06
C PRO A 114 4.41 22.38 -5.95
N THR A 115 3.22 22.94 -6.17
CA THR A 115 3.02 24.16 -6.96
C THR A 115 2.87 25.42 -6.12
N ALA A 116 2.78 25.27 -4.79
CA ALA A 116 2.85 26.39 -3.87
C ALA A 116 4.22 27.08 -3.97
N SER A 117 4.24 28.39 -3.70
CA SER A 117 5.50 29.14 -3.65
C SER A 117 6.45 28.54 -2.60
N SER A 118 7.77 28.69 -2.78
CA SER A 118 8.77 28.16 -1.84
C SER A 118 8.62 28.72 -0.41
N ASP A 119 7.93 29.85 -0.26
CA ASP A 119 7.67 30.51 1.02
C ASP A 119 6.40 29.98 1.71
N GLU A 120 5.58 29.19 1.03
CA GLU A 120 4.39 28.57 1.61
C GLU A 120 4.77 27.34 2.43
N GLU A 121 4.44 27.39 3.73
CA GLU A 121 4.68 26.27 4.63
C GLU A 121 3.78 25.06 4.29
N PRO A 122 4.32 23.83 4.38
CA PRO A 122 3.50 22.63 4.30
C PRO A 122 2.33 22.64 5.28
N VAL A 123 1.17 22.17 4.83
CA VAL A 123 -0.03 22.11 5.66
C VAL A 123 0.12 20.97 6.67
N GLU A 124 0.12 21.32 7.96
CA GLU A 124 0.03 20.34 9.04
C GLU A 124 -1.41 19.84 9.23
N ALA A 125 -1.62 18.54 9.03
CA ALA A 125 -2.83 17.83 9.39
C ALA A 125 -2.60 16.93 10.61
N TRP A 126 -3.45 17.06 11.62
CA TRP A 126 -3.35 16.28 12.85
C TRP A 126 -4.54 15.32 13.00
N SER A 127 -4.23 14.09 13.40
CA SER A 127 -5.20 13.01 13.62
C SER A 127 -5.16 12.55 15.07
N LEU A 128 -6.32 12.43 15.71
CA LEU A 128 -6.47 12.04 17.12
C LEU A 128 -6.98 10.59 17.22
N LEU A 129 -6.12 9.70 17.68
CA LEU A 129 -6.43 8.30 17.94
C LEU A 129 -7.44 8.17 19.11
N PRO A 130 -8.43 7.28 19.01
CA PRO A 130 -9.44 7.07 20.06
C PRO A 130 -8.85 6.69 21.43
N GLY A 131 -7.71 6.00 21.45
CA GLY A 131 -7.00 5.59 22.65
C GLY A 131 -5.48 5.61 22.46
N ALA A 132 -4.76 5.05 23.44
CA ALA A 132 -3.32 4.83 23.31
C ALA A 132 -3.07 3.71 22.28
N GLU A 133 -2.76 4.13 21.06
CA GLU A 133 -2.64 3.25 19.90
C GLU A 133 -1.34 3.55 19.15
N GLU A 134 -0.74 2.52 18.55
CA GLU A 134 0.45 2.61 17.70
C GLU A 134 0.04 2.35 16.24
N ALA A 135 0.52 3.18 15.31
CA ALA A 135 0.31 2.97 13.89
C ALA A 135 1.14 1.78 13.39
N ALA A 136 0.50 0.79 12.79
CA ALA A 136 1.14 -0.39 12.22
C ALA A 136 1.39 -0.24 10.72
N SER A 137 0.36 0.20 9.99
CA SER A 137 0.43 0.52 8.56
C SER A 137 -0.43 1.75 8.25
N SER A 138 -0.12 2.45 7.18
CA SER A 138 -0.82 3.66 6.77
C SER A 138 -0.91 3.81 5.27
N TRP A 139 -2.00 4.41 4.82
CA TRP A 139 -2.29 4.69 3.41
C TRP A 139 -2.87 6.09 3.29
N PHE A 140 -2.53 6.77 2.21
CA PHE A 140 -3.11 8.07 1.88
C PHE A 140 -3.95 7.93 0.63
N ALA A 141 -5.09 8.60 0.61
CA ALA A 141 -5.92 8.61 -0.58
C ALA A 141 -6.63 9.95 -0.76
N TRP A 142 -7.19 10.16 -1.95
CA TRP A 142 -8.08 11.27 -2.25
C TRP A 142 -9.50 10.75 -2.44
N VAL A 143 -10.45 11.25 -1.66
CA VAL A 143 -11.86 10.81 -1.68
C VAL A 143 -12.76 12.03 -1.59
N ASP A 144 -13.69 12.16 -2.55
CA ASP A 144 -14.68 13.25 -2.61
C ASP A 144 -14.05 14.65 -2.43
N GLY A 145 -12.96 14.92 -3.16
CA GLY A 145 -12.28 16.22 -3.10
C GLY A 145 -11.43 16.44 -1.84
N ARG A 146 -11.08 15.38 -1.10
CA ARG A 146 -10.32 15.49 0.16
C ARG A 146 -9.22 14.45 0.27
N ALA A 147 -8.06 14.89 0.74
CA ALA A 147 -7.04 13.99 1.24
C ALA A 147 -7.51 13.30 2.52
N ILE A 148 -7.33 11.99 2.61
CA ILE A 148 -7.62 11.18 3.79
C ILE A 148 -6.40 10.33 4.17
N LEU A 149 -6.29 10.03 5.46
CA LEU A 149 -5.35 9.06 6.02
C LEU A 149 -6.15 7.85 6.50
N LEU A 150 -5.82 6.68 5.97
CA LEU A 150 -6.21 5.39 6.52
C LEU A 150 -5.02 4.86 7.32
N VAL A 151 -5.25 4.40 8.54
CA VAL A 151 -4.19 3.84 9.38
C VAL A 151 -4.71 2.63 10.11
N SER A 152 -3.97 1.52 10.02
CA SER A 152 -4.18 0.38 10.89
C SER A 152 -3.38 0.61 12.16
N THR A 153 -4.01 0.38 13.30
CA THR A 153 -3.43 0.59 14.61
C THR A 153 -3.56 -0.63 15.49
N LEU A 154 -2.69 -0.69 16.50
CA LEU A 154 -2.66 -1.70 17.55
C LEU A 154 -2.69 -0.99 18.91
N SER A 155 -3.01 -1.72 19.98
CA SER A 155 -2.90 -1.18 21.33
C SER A 155 -1.44 -0.86 21.65
N ALA A 156 -1.17 0.36 22.11
CA ALA A 156 0.16 0.73 22.61
C ALA A 156 0.42 0.20 24.04
N GLU A 157 -0.62 -0.29 24.73
CA GLU A 157 -0.54 -0.72 26.13
C GLU A 157 -0.50 -2.25 26.28
N LYS A 158 -0.95 -2.99 25.26
CA LYS A 158 -1.05 -4.44 25.31
C LYS A 158 -0.46 -5.03 24.04
N VAL A 159 0.63 -5.78 24.19
CA VAL A 159 1.19 -6.56 23.09
C VAL A 159 0.53 -7.94 23.12
N GLY A 160 -0.61 -8.06 22.44
CA GLY A 160 -1.24 -9.36 22.21
C GLY A 160 -0.84 -9.90 20.84
N VAL A 161 -0.27 -11.10 20.78
CA VAL A 161 0.00 -11.78 19.49
C VAL A 161 -1.30 -11.84 18.70
N PHE A 162 -2.37 -12.37 19.30
CA PHE A 162 -3.69 -12.47 18.70
C PHE A 162 -4.48 -11.15 18.66
N GLU A 163 -3.85 -9.99 18.92
CA GLU A 163 -4.56 -8.72 18.81
C GLU A 163 -5.03 -8.51 17.37
N LYS A 164 -6.29 -8.09 17.23
CA LYS A 164 -6.85 -7.66 15.95
C LYS A 164 -6.42 -6.24 15.67
N GLN A 165 -6.05 -5.97 14.43
CA GLN A 165 -5.78 -4.60 14.00
C GLN A 165 -7.05 -3.75 14.12
N LYS A 166 -6.87 -2.45 14.19
CA LYS A 166 -7.96 -1.50 14.24
C LYS A 166 -7.78 -0.51 13.08
N LEU A 167 -8.81 -0.33 12.26
CA LEU A 167 -8.74 0.64 11.16
C LEU A 167 -9.25 2.00 11.64
N ARG A 168 -8.53 3.06 11.29
CA ARG A 168 -8.92 4.45 11.50
C ARG A 168 -8.87 5.19 10.16
N VAL A 169 -9.88 6.00 9.89
CA VAL A 169 -9.92 6.88 8.72
C VAL A 169 -10.02 8.32 9.21
N PHE A 170 -9.14 9.18 8.75
CA PHE A 170 -9.07 10.59 9.12
C PHE A 170 -9.14 11.46 7.88
N SER A 171 -9.92 12.54 7.93
CA SER A 171 -9.80 13.61 6.93
C SER A 171 -8.57 14.45 7.23
N LEU A 172 -7.73 14.68 6.22
CA LEU A 172 -6.55 15.52 6.35
C LEU A 172 -6.92 16.97 6.00
N LYS A 173 -6.99 17.79 7.03
CA LYS A 173 -7.28 19.23 6.93
C LYS A 173 -6.26 20.02 7.76
N PRO A 174 -6.00 21.29 7.40
CA PRO A 174 -5.17 22.16 8.22
C PRO A 174 -5.65 22.17 9.69
N ASP A 175 -4.76 21.87 10.63
CA ASP A 175 -5.05 21.95 12.06
C ASP A 175 -3.94 22.71 12.82
N ARG A 176 -4.15 24.03 12.94
CA ARG A 176 -3.27 24.91 13.73
C ARG A 176 -3.31 24.64 15.24
N THR A 177 -4.35 23.97 15.73
CA THR A 177 -4.49 23.67 17.17
C THR A 177 -3.65 22.48 17.60
N ARG A 178 -3.22 21.65 16.64
CA ARG A 178 -2.49 20.39 16.85
C ARG A 178 -3.21 19.41 17.79
N LYS A 179 -4.52 19.59 17.96
CA LYS A 179 -5.36 18.70 18.79
C LYS A 179 -5.65 17.40 18.05
N GLY A 180 -5.75 17.49 16.73
CA GLY A 180 -6.12 16.40 15.84
C GLY A 180 -7.62 16.21 15.74
N SER A 181 -8.05 15.69 14.59
CA SER A 181 -9.45 15.32 14.35
C SER A 181 -9.71 13.87 14.76
N THR A 182 -10.89 13.60 15.31
CA THR A 182 -11.33 12.22 15.56
C THR A 182 -11.56 11.48 14.23
N PRO A 183 -11.39 10.16 14.17
CA PRO A 183 -11.58 9.42 12.93
C PRO A 183 -13.04 9.48 12.45
N SER A 184 -13.24 9.60 11.14
CA SER A 184 -14.55 9.47 10.51
C SER A 184 -15.05 8.03 10.50
N LEU A 185 -14.13 7.05 10.52
CA LEU A 185 -14.38 5.62 10.69
C LEU A 185 -13.40 5.02 11.69
N ALA A 186 -13.91 4.29 12.69
CA ALA A 186 -13.09 3.57 13.66
C ALA A 186 -13.64 2.15 13.83
N ARG A 187 -12.89 1.15 13.34
CA ARG A 187 -13.29 -0.26 13.37
C ARG A 187 -12.21 -1.16 13.94
N ILE A 188 -12.62 -2.32 14.44
CA ILE A 188 -11.73 -3.45 14.73
C ILE A 188 -11.86 -4.38 13.54
N THR A 189 -10.74 -4.76 12.95
CA THR A 189 -10.69 -5.55 11.72
C THR A 189 -10.71 -7.04 12.06
N ALA A 190 -10.81 -7.90 11.05
CA ALA A 190 -10.62 -9.34 11.24
C ALA A 190 -9.13 -9.73 11.26
N SER A 191 -8.28 -8.97 10.56
CA SER A 191 -6.82 -9.21 10.51
C SER A 191 -6.18 -9.15 11.90
N ARG A 192 -5.33 -10.13 12.19
CA ARG A 192 -4.39 -10.12 13.32
C ARG A 192 -3.20 -9.20 13.04
N ARG A 193 -2.43 -8.88 14.07
CA ARG A 193 -1.23 -8.02 14.00
C ARG A 193 -0.26 -8.38 12.88
N TRP A 194 -0.04 -9.66 12.61
CA TRP A 194 0.92 -10.13 11.59
C TRP A 194 0.29 -10.33 10.20
N GLN A 195 -1.03 -10.22 10.07
CA GLN A 195 -1.72 -10.42 8.79
C GLN A 195 -1.74 -9.12 8.00
N LYS A 196 -1.66 -9.23 6.67
CA LYS A 196 -1.87 -8.09 5.78
C LYS A 196 -3.30 -7.56 5.98
N LEU A 197 -3.45 -6.24 6.02
CA LEU A 197 -4.71 -5.53 5.89
C LEU A 197 -4.57 -4.65 4.66
N ASP A 198 -5.52 -4.72 3.75
CA ASP A 198 -5.43 -4.04 2.48
C ASP A 198 -6.69 -3.19 2.23
N PRO A 199 -6.64 -1.89 2.57
CA PRO A 199 -7.72 -0.97 2.26
C PRO A 199 -7.61 -0.49 0.82
N VAL A 200 -8.70 -0.66 0.07
CA VAL A 200 -8.85 -0.22 -1.32
C VAL A 200 -10.03 0.75 -1.41
N LEU A 201 -9.92 1.72 -2.31
CA LEU A 201 -11.04 2.59 -2.68
C LEU A 201 -11.49 2.20 -4.08
N ALA A 202 -12.77 1.86 -4.24
CA ALA A 202 -13.35 1.46 -5.52
C ALA A 202 -14.82 1.85 -5.56
N ASP A 203 -15.37 2.08 -6.75
CA ASP A 203 -16.81 2.24 -6.98
C ASP A 203 -17.44 0.85 -7.13
N VAL A 204 -17.81 0.27 -6.00
CA VAL A 204 -18.28 -1.12 -5.89
C VAL A 204 -19.70 -1.26 -6.43
N ASP A 205 -20.47 -0.19 -6.44
CA ASP A 205 -21.87 -0.19 -6.84
C ASP A 205 -22.26 0.73 -8.00
N ALA A 206 -21.25 1.20 -8.74
CA ALA A 206 -21.40 2.00 -9.94
C ALA A 206 -22.23 3.26 -9.72
N ASP A 207 -22.15 3.87 -8.52
CA ASP A 207 -22.84 5.11 -8.18
C ASP A 207 -21.97 6.37 -8.43
N GLY A 208 -20.73 6.15 -8.88
CA GLY A 208 -19.73 7.18 -9.14
C GLY A 208 -18.95 7.63 -7.90
N ARG A 209 -19.22 7.06 -6.73
CA ARG A 209 -18.48 7.31 -5.48
C ARG A 209 -17.55 6.14 -5.19
N GLN A 210 -16.52 6.44 -4.40
CA GLN A 210 -15.55 5.43 -4.01
C GLN A 210 -15.90 4.93 -2.60
N GLU A 211 -16.23 3.66 -2.48
CA GLU A 211 -16.38 2.97 -1.20
C GLU A 211 -15.03 2.58 -0.63
N LEU A 212 -14.99 2.35 0.68
CA LEU A 212 -13.84 1.73 1.33
C LEU A 212 -14.02 0.23 1.41
N VAL A 213 -13.21 -0.50 0.65
CA VAL A 213 -13.12 -1.96 0.67
C VAL A 213 -11.94 -2.39 1.52
N LEU A 214 -12.14 -3.38 2.37
CA LEU A 214 -11.11 -4.02 3.19
C LEU A 214 -10.98 -5.48 2.79
N LEU A 215 -9.80 -5.83 2.30
CA LEU A 215 -9.38 -7.22 2.10
C LEU A 215 -8.50 -7.63 3.27
N GLN A 216 -8.92 -8.70 3.95
CA GLN A 216 -8.29 -9.11 5.20
C GLN A 216 -8.39 -10.62 5.41
N PRO A 217 -7.29 -11.32 5.71
CA PRO A 217 -7.33 -12.71 6.12
C PRO A 217 -8.08 -12.88 7.44
N GLU A 218 -8.76 -14.01 7.60
CA GLU A 218 -9.42 -14.43 8.85
C GLU A 218 -8.78 -15.71 9.40
N GLY A 219 -8.81 -15.85 10.73
CA GLY A 219 -8.25 -17.02 11.43
C GLY A 219 -6.76 -16.90 11.70
N LEU A 220 -6.15 -17.92 12.28
CA LEU A 220 -4.72 -17.90 12.65
C LEU A 220 -3.81 -18.03 11.43
N GLY A 221 -4.15 -18.94 10.52
CA GLY A 221 -3.41 -19.19 9.29
C GLY A 221 -3.91 -18.44 8.06
N GLY A 222 -4.89 -17.53 8.20
CA GLY A 222 -5.44 -16.80 7.04
C GLY A 222 -6.26 -17.67 6.08
N GLY A 223 -6.84 -18.79 6.53
CA GLY A 223 -7.53 -19.75 5.67
C GLY A 223 -8.84 -19.27 5.02
N LYS A 224 -9.19 -17.98 5.20
CA LYS A 224 -10.32 -17.32 4.56
C LYS A 224 -9.94 -15.87 4.29
N LEU A 225 -10.43 -15.33 3.17
CA LEU A 225 -10.33 -13.92 2.86
C LEU A 225 -11.69 -13.26 3.12
N ILE A 226 -11.70 -12.18 3.89
CA ILE A 226 -12.89 -11.36 4.09
C ILE A 226 -12.82 -10.19 3.13
N PHE A 227 -13.92 -10.01 2.41
CA PHE A 227 -14.24 -8.83 1.61
C PHE A 227 -15.26 -8.00 2.38
N GLU A 228 -14.86 -6.82 2.86
CA GLU A 228 -15.72 -5.95 3.66
C GLU A 228 -15.82 -4.55 3.03
N VAL A 229 -17.04 -4.06 2.80
CA VAL A 229 -17.29 -2.77 2.13
C VAL A 229 -18.00 -1.81 3.07
N HIS A 230 -17.44 -0.62 3.20
CA HIS A 230 -18.05 0.52 3.87
C HIS A 230 -18.51 1.54 2.82
N ALA A 231 -19.82 1.72 2.71
CA ALA A 231 -20.41 2.64 1.74
C ALA A 231 -19.93 4.08 1.96
N SER A 232 -19.67 4.81 0.88
CA SER A 232 -19.35 6.24 0.97
C SER A 232 -20.55 7.03 1.51
N LEU A 233 -20.26 8.04 2.33
CA LEU A 233 -21.22 9.05 2.77
C LEU A 233 -20.90 10.43 2.16
N GLY A 234 -19.99 10.48 1.20
CA GLY A 234 -19.44 11.72 0.68
C GLY A 234 -18.43 12.37 1.62
N LEU A 235 -17.68 13.33 1.10
CA LEU A 235 -16.77 14.21 1.85
C LEU A 235 -15.71 13.43 2.66
N GLY A 236 -15.26 12.27 2.16
CA GLY A 236 -14.27 11.42 2.81
C GLY A 236 -14.78 10.72 4.08
N ARG A 237 -16.10 10.50 4.17
CA ARG A 237 -16.75 9.76 5.26
C ARG A 237 -17.31 8.45 4.75
N PHE A 238 -17.37 7.47 5.63
CA PHE A 238 -17.86 6.13 5.32
C PHE A 238 -18.90 5.68 6.36
N GLN A 239 -19.83 4.82 5.95
CA GLN A 239 -20.76 4.18 6.85
C GLN A 239 -20.02 3.33 7.88
N GLN A 240 -20.48 3.37 9.13
CA GLN A 240 -19.93 2.48 10.16
C GLN A 240 -20.29 1.03 9.82
N SER A 241 -21.55 0.75 9.51
CA SER A 241 -22.00 -0.57 9.01
C SER A 241 -21.28 -0.95 7.72
N SER A 242 -21.03 -2.25 7.55
CA SER A 242 -20.38 -2.80 6.37
C SER A 242 -21.19 -3.94 5.76
N ARG A 243 -21.01 -4.13 4.45
CA ARG A 243 -21.39 -5.35 3.74
C ARG A 243 -20.21 -6.30 3.77
N LYS A 244 -20.39 -7.54 4.21
CA LYS A 244 -19.30 -8.51 4.38
C LYS A 244 -19.57 -9.80 3.63
N VAL A 245 -18.59 -10.25 2.85
CA VAL A 245 -18.55 -11.58 2.23
C VAL A 245 -17.31 -12.31 2.76
N VAL A 246 -17.46 -13.59 3.09
CA VAL A 246 -16.36 -14.47 3.50
C VAL A 246 -16.08 -15.42 2.37
N LEU A 247 -14.92 -15.27 1.74
CA LEU A 247 -14.44 -16.10 0.65
C LEU A 247 -13.68 -17.29 1.25
N PRO A 248 -14.01 -18.54 0.87
CA PRO A 248 -13.36 -19.74 1.38
C PRO A 248 -11.99 -19.96 0.70
N VAL A 249 -11.13 -18.95 0.75
CA VAL A 249 -9.82 -18.89 0.09
C VAL A 249 -8.75 -18.45 1.07
N ALA A 250 -7.65 -19.18 1.10
CA ALA A 250 -6.42 -18.87 1.81
C ALA A 250 -5.47 -18.11 0.87
N ALA A 251 -5.85 -16.89 0.48
CA ALA A 251 -5.09 -16.12 -0.50
C ALA A 251 -3.73 -15.67 0.07
N ASP A 252 -2.66 -15.95 -0.67
CA ASP A 252 -1.32 -15.43 -0.41
C ASP A 252 -1.18 -14.00 -0.95
N LEU A 253 -1.83 -13.73 -2.08
CA LEU A 253 -1.87 -12.43 -2.75
C LEU A 253 -3.27 -12.14 -3.25
N TRP A 254 -3.58 -10.86 -3.38
CA TRP A 254 -4.82 -10.40 -3.97
C TRP A 254 -4.65 -9.00 -4.56
N SER A 255 -5.52 -8.68 -5.51
CA SER A 255 -5.66 -7.38 -6.14
C SER A 255 -7.13 -7.12 -6.41
N TYR A 256 -7.58 -5.90 -6.13
CA TYR A 256 -8.98 -5.49 -6.29
C TYR A 256 -9.04 -4.05 -6.79
N GLY A 257 -10.07 -3.76 -7.58
CA GLY A 257 -10.40 -2.39 -8.02
C GLY A 257 -10.38 -2.20 -9.53
N ASP A 258 -9.85 -3.15 -10.29
CA ASP A 258 -9.87 -3.12 -11.76
C ASP A 258 -10.94 -4.09 -12.28
N ASP A 259 -11.54 -3.74 -13.42
CA ASP A 259 -12.49 -4.57 -14.16
C ASP A 259 -11.71 -5.50 -15.09
N VAL A 260 -11.75 -6.82 -14.83
CA VAL A 260 -10.97 -7.82 -15.60
C VAL A 260 -11.83 -8.64 -16.56
N ASP A 261 -13.16 -8.59 -16.43
CA ASP A 261 -14.09 -9.29 -17.33
C ASP A 261 -14.81 -8.37 -18.34
N GLY A 262 -14.73 -7.06 -18.12
CA GLY A 262 -15.28 -6.01 -18.93
C GLY A 262 -16.77 -5.77 -18.71
N ASP A 263 -17.29 -6.07 -17.53
CA ASP A 263 -18.68 -5.80 -17.14
C ASP A 263 -18.90 -4.39 -16.56
N GLY A 264 -17.82 -3.62 -16.37
CA GLY A 264 -17.82 -2.27 -15.80
C GLY A 264 -17.76 -2.24 -14.28
N HIS A 265 -17.52 -3.36 -13.61
CA HIS A 265 -17.45 -3.47 -12.16
C HIS A 265 -16.07 -3.94 -11.69
N PRO A 266 -15.60 -3.46 -10.52
CA PRO A 266 -14.31 -3.88 -9.98
C PRO A 266 -14.36 -5.33 -9.50
N ASP A 267 -13.39 -6.11 -9.97
CA ASP A 267 -13.23 -7.53 -9.65
C ASP A 267 -12.13 -7.79 -8.61
N LEU A 268 -12.20 -8.94 -7.95
CA LEU A 268 -11.13 -9.43 -7.07
C LEU A 268 -10.39 -10.56 -7.75
N VAL A 269 -9.09 -10.38 -7.87
CA VAL A 269 -8.15 -11.41 -8.27
C VAL A 269 -7.37 -11.86 -7.03
N ALA A 270 -7.24 -13.16 -6.83
CA ALA A 270 -6.49 -13.74 -5.72
C ALA A 270 -5.60 -14.89 -6.19
N VAL A 271 -4.47 -15.07 -5.51
CA VAL A 271 -3.59 -16.24 -5.70
C VAL A 271 -3.69 -17.09 -4.44
N GLU A 272 -4.03 -18.36 -4.63
CA GLU A 272 -4.03 -19.40 -3.59
C GLU A 272 -3.18 -20.56 -4.10
N GLU A 273 -2.04 -20.81 -3.45
CA GLU A 273 -1.08 -21.83 -3.89
C GLU A 273 -0.66 -21.59 -5.37
N ASP A 274 -0.93 -22.55 -6.25
CA ASP A 274 -0.63 -22.49 -7.69
C ASP A 274 -1.89 -22.15 -8.52
N ARG A 275 -2.86 -21.43 -7.94
CA ARG A 275 -4.11 -21.09 -8.62
C ARG A 275 -4.37 -19.60 -8.56
N LEU A 276 -4.72 -19.06 -9.72
CA LEU A 276 -5.30 -17.74 -9.87
C LEU A 276 -6.83 -17.87 -9.81
N LEU A 277 -7.44 -17.11 -8.92
CA LEU A 277 -8.88 -17.12 -8.66
C LEU A 277 -9.43 -15.73 -8.99
N VAL A 278 -10.52 -15.67 -9.74
CA VAL A 278 -11.17 -14.41 -10.11
C VAL A 278 -12.61 -14.43 -9.61
N PHE A 279 -12.96 -13.45 -8.78
CA PHE A 279 -14.28 -13.26 -8.22
C PHE A 279 -14.91 -11.99 -8.80
N LEU A 280 -16.12 -12.12 -9.31
CA LEU A 280 -16.79 -11.05 -10.02
C LEU A 280 -17.41 -10.03 -9.07
N GLY A 281 -17.21 -8.75 -9.38
CA GLY A 281 -17.98 -7.66 -8.81
C GLY A 281 -19.48 -7.83 -9.10
N SER A 282 -20.34 -7.40 -8.18
CA SER A 282 -21.79 -7.46 -8.43
C SER A 282 -22.37 -6.23 -9.11
N GLY A 283 -21.70 -5.08 -9.00
CA GLY A 283 -22.21 -3.77 -9.45
C GLY A 283 -23.50 -3.26 -8.79
N GLU A 284 -24.18 -4.09 -8.01
CA GLU A 284 -25.50 -3.77 -7.46
C GLU A 284 -25.40 -3.01 -6.12
N ALA A 285 -25.79 -1.73 -6.13
CA ALA A 285 -25.84 -0.85 -4.94
C ALA A 285 -26.54 -1.43 -3.72
N ARG A 286 -27.55 -2.26 -3.92
CA ARG A 286 -28.32 -2.87 -2.82
C ARG A 286 -27.99 -4.33 -2.58
N SER A 287 -27.07 -4.90 -3.35
CA SER A 287 -26.66 -6.29 -3.12
C SER A 287 -26.03 -6.41 -1.74
N ARG A 288 -26.50 -7.40 -0.99
CA ARG A 288 -25.87 -7.83 0.26
C ARG A 288 -24.53 -8.53 0.01
N ARG A 289 -24.22 -8.83 -1.25
CA ARG A 289 -23.03 -9.53 -1.73
C ARG A 289 -22.37 -8.68 -2.81
N PRO A 290 -21.51 -7.71 -2.43
CA PRO A 290 -20.82 -6.84 -3.39
C PRO A 290 -19.90 -7.61 -4.35
N ILE A 291 -19.59 -8.87 -4.04
CA ILE A 291 -18.73 -9.74 -4.83
C ILE A 291 -19.26 -11.19 -4.83
N SER A 292 -18.97 -11.96 -5.88
CA SER A 292 -19.30 -13.39 -5.96
C SER A 292 -18.63 -14.16 -4.82
N ARG A 293 -19.32 -15.19 -4.30
CA ARG A 293 -18.77 -16.03 -3.22
C ARG A 293 -17.78 -17.06 -3.74
N ASP A 294 -18.08 -17.60 -4.92
CA ASP A 294 -17.29 -18.59 -5.61
C ASP A 294 -16.56 -17.92 -6.77
N PRO A 295 -15.32 -18.33 -7.07
CA PRO A 295 -14.57 -17.76 -8.18
C PRO A 295 -15.26 -18.15 -9.50
N ARG A 296 -15.35 -17.19 -10.42
CA ARG A 296 -15.85 -17.42 -11.77
C ARG A 296 -14.81 -18.17 -12.61
N TRP A 297 -13.54 -17.79 -12.46
CA TRP A 297 -12.41 -18.45 -13.11
C TRP A 297 -11.41 -18.96 -12.08
N ILE A 298 -10.88 -20.15 -12.37
CA ILE A 298 -9.78 -20.79 -11.64
C ILE A 298 -8.76 -21.19 -12.70
N LEU A 299 -7.63 -20.50 -12.72
CA LEU A 299 -6.58 -20.71 -13.71
C LEU A 299 -5.35 -21.28 -13.00
N PRO A 300 -4.74 -22.37 -13.53
CA PRO A 300 -3.50 -22.87 -12.97
C PRO A 300 -2.38 -21.87 -13.23
N LEU A 301 -1.55 -21.63 -12.23
CA LEU A 301 -0.30 -20.89 -12.35
C LEU A 301 0.85 -21.87 -12.50
N ALA A 302 1.84 -21.53 -13.32
CA ALA A 302 2.99 -22.41 -13.48
C ALA A 302 3.74 -22.53 -12.16
N ARG A 303 4.00 -23.78 -11.75
CA ARG A 303 4.82 -24.06 -10.57
C ARG A 303 6.25 -23.60 -10.87
N PRO A 304 6.87 -22.82 -9.97
CA PRO A 304 8.30 -22.59 -10.09
C PRO A 304 9.00 -23.96 -10.10
N GLN A 305 9.85 -24.21 -11.09
CA GLN A 305 10.65 -25.41 -11.09
C GLN A 305 11.55 -25.35 -9.87
N LYS A 306 11.25 -26.16 -8.85
CA LYS A 306 12.15 -26.36 -7.71
C LYS A 306 13.44 -26.97 -8.25
N ARG A 307 14.45 -26.15 -8.53
CA ARG A 307 15.80 -26.65 -8.67
C ARG A 307 16.31 -26.95 -7.29
N THR A 308 16.26 -28.23 -6.91
CA THR A 308 17.05 -28.70 -5.77
C THR A 308 18.52 -28.54 -6.15
N VAL A 309 19.18 -27.53 -5.58
CA VAL A 309 20.63 -27.40 -5.69
C VAL A 309 21.21 -28.34 -4.63
N GLU A 310 21.58 -29.56 -5.03
CA GLU A 310 22.32 -30.46 -4.16
C GLU A 310 23.75 -29.93 -3.98
N ALA A 311 24.00 -29.23 -2.88
CA ALA A 311 25.35 -28.83 -2.47
C ALA A 311 25.94 -29.94 -1.59
N SER A 312 26.78 -30.81 -2.16
CA SER A 312 27.50 -31.81 -1.37
C SER A 312 28.72 -31.18 -0.69
N ILE A 313 28.66 -31.00 0.64
CA ILE A 313 29.81 -30.56 1.45
C ILE A 313 30.49 -31.80 2.05
N SER A 314 31.76 -32.02 1.72
CA SER A 314 32.56 -33.16 2.21
C SER A 314 33.25 -32.85 3.54
N VAL A 315 32.69 -33.46 4.59
CA VAL A 315 33.21 -33.93 5.91
C VAL A 315 34.50 -33.30 6.46
N GLY A 316 34.34 -32.52 7.54
CA GLY A 316 35.42 -32.12 8.46
C GLY A 316 35.08 -31.07 9.52
N GLN A 317 33.97 -30.33 9.38
CA GLN A 317 33.54 -29.30 10.34
C GLN A 317 32.04 -29.39 10.65
N GLU A 318 31.62 -28.78 11.76
CA GLU A 318 30.29 -28.84 12.39
C GLU A 318 29.12 -28.75 11.39
N PRO A 319 27.98 -29.41 11.67
CA PRO A 319 26.83 -29.41 10.78
C PRO A 319 26.30 -27.98 10.61
N GLU A 320 26.45 -27.43 9.40
CA GLU A 320 25.69 -26.28 8.95
C GLU A 320 24.22 -26.71 8.87
N ILE A 321 23.36 -26.04 9.65
CA ILE A 321 21.92 -26.17 9.52
C ILE A 321 21.56 -25.64 8.13
N GLU A 322 21.14 -26.51 7.22
CA GLU A 322 20.47 -26.11 5.99
C GLU A 322 19.13 -25.48 6.39
N GLU A 323 19.14 -24.17 6.69
CA GLU A 323 17.92 -23.38 6.64
C GLU A 323 17.46 -23.40 5.20
N GLU A 324 16.41 -24.17 4.93
CA GLU A 324 15.56 -24.03 3.75
C GLU A 324 14.94 -22.64 3.85
N THR A 325 15.74 -21.62 3.52
CA THR A 325 15.30 -20.25 3.41
C THR A 325 14.32 -20.26 2.26
N ARG A 326 13.05 -20.46 2.56
CA ARG A 326 11.98 -19.95 1.72
C ARG A 326 12.22 -18.45 1.67
N LEU A 327 13.03 -18.02 0.70
CA LEU A 327 12.87 -16.67 0.20
C LEU A 327 11.38 -16.59 -0.11
N ASP A 328 10.69 -15.73 0.63
CA ASP A 328 9.33 -15.32 0.29
C ASP A 328 9.43 -14.75 -1.13
N ASP A 329 9.33 -15.64 -2.13
CA ASP A 329 9.67 -15.31 -3.50
C ASP A 329 8.73 -14.19 -3.89
N PRO A 330 9.26 -12.99 -4.22
CA PRO A 330 8.44 -11.81 -4.42
C PRO A 330 7.53 -12.09 -5.60
N THR A 331 6.31 -12.51 -5.28
CA THR A 331 5.28 -12.76 -6.24
C THR A 331 4.47 -11.48 -6.32
N LEU A 332 4.56 -10.81 -7.47
CA LEU A 332 3.77 -9.64 -7.79
C LEU A 332 2.47 -10.10 -8.43
N LEU A 333 1.35 -9.61 -7.92
CA LEU A 333 0.06 -9.68 -8.58
C LEU A 333 -0.38 -8.25 -8.90
N THR A 334 -0.55 -7.93 -10.17
CA THR A 334 -1.09 -6.65 -10.61
C THR A 334 -2.11 -6.85 -11.72
N THR A 335 -3.01 -5.89 -11.85
CA THR A 335 -3.93 -5.77 -12.98
C THR A 335 -3.60 -4.48 -13.72
N VAL A 336 -3.58 -4.53 -15.04
CA VAL A 336 -3.23 -3.40 -15.91
C VAL A 336 -3.82 -3.63 -17.29
N ASP A 337 -4.45 -2.61 -17.85
CA ASP A 337 -4.89 -2.60 -19.25
C ASP A 337 -3.67 -2.40 -20.16
N LEU A 338 -3.19 -3.49 -20.76
CA LEU A 338 -1.98 -3.51 -21.58
C LEU A 338 -2.25 -3.13 -23.04
N ASP A 339 -3.49 -3.29 -23.52
CA ASP A 339 -3.83 -3.06 -24.92
C ASP A 339 -4.77 -1.86 -25.17
N GLY A 340 -5.22 -1.22 -24.10
CA GLY A 340 -6.04 -0.02 -24.12
C GLY A 340 -7.51 -0.30 -24.42
N ASP A 341 -7.99 -1.54 -24.26
CA ASP A 341 -9.38 -1.91 -24.52
C ASP A 341 -10.33 -1.59 -23.34
N GLY A 342 -9.79 -1.06 -22.24
CA GLY A 342 -10.52 -0.74 -21.02
C GLY A 342 -10.71 -1.91 -20.06
N ARG A 343 -10.20 -3.11 -20.39
CA ARG A 343 -10.22 -4.30 -19.54
C ARG A 343 -8.81 -4.57 -19.05
N ALA A 344 -8.66 -4.78 -17.75
CA ALA A 344 -7.33 -5.04 -17.21
C ALA A 344 -6.91 -6.50 -17.44
N GLU A 345 -5.72 -6.71 -18.00
CA GLU A 345 -5.04 -7.99 -17.91
C GLU A 345 -4.54 -8.26 -16.49
N ILE A 346 -4.52 -9.53 -16.11
CA ILE A 346 -3.94 -9.98 -14.85
C ILE A 346 -2.48 -10.36 -15.13
N VAL A 347 -1.56 -9.71 -14.43
CA VAL A 347 -0.12 -9.95 -14.52
C VAL A 347 0.38 -10.53 -13.21
N VAL A 348 0.92 -11.73 -13.29
CA VAL A 348 1.59 -12.43 -12.18
C VAL A 348 3.07 -12.52 -12.50
N ALA A 349 3.92 -11.89 -11.69
CA ALA A 349 5.36 -12.04 -11.78
C ALA A 349 5.88 -12.84 -10.58
N ARG A 350 6.74 -13.82 -10.82
CA ARG A 350 7.34 -14.67 -9.80
C ARG A 350 8.85 -14.67 -9.97
N ALA A 351 9.59 -14.57 -8.88
CA ALA A 351 11.00 -14.91 -8.90
C ALA A 351 11.14 -16.43 -9.03
N GLU A 352 12.17 -16.87 -9.75
CA GLU A 352 12.56 -18.26 -9.85
C GLU A 352 13.98 -18.45 -9.29
N SER A 353 14.28 -19.69 -8.88
CA SER A 353 15.63 -20.06 -8.46
C SER A 353 16.67 -19.76 -9.55
N GLY A 354 17.79 -19.14 -9.17
CA GLY A 354 18.86 -18.80 -10.10
C GLY A 354 18.75 -17.41 -10.73
N GLY A 355 17.85 -16.56 -10.23
CA GLY A 355 17.74 -15.17 -10.66
C GLY A 355 16.95 -14.97 -11.96
N SER A 356 16.31 -16.02 -12.49
CA SER A 356 15.25 -15.86 -13.49
C SER A 356 13.95 -15.42 -12.82
N GLY A 357 13.00 -14.94 -13.62
CA GLY A 357 11.65 -14.66 -13.18
C GLY A 357 10.67 -15.12 -14.24
N LEU A 358 9.51 -15.59 -13.80
CA LEU A 358 8.39 -15.95 -14.65
C LEU A 358 7.37 -14.80 -14.66
N LEU A 359 6.92 -14.42 -15.85
CA LEU A 359 5.83 -13.46 -16.03
C LEU A 359 4.68 -14.15 -16.75
N GLU A 360 3.56 -14.32 -16.07
CA GLU A 360 2.32 -14.87 -16.62
C GLU A 360 1.31 -13.74 -16.80
N ILE A 361 0.73 -13.62 -17.99
CA ILE A 361 -0.27 -12.61 -18.34
C ILE A 361 -1.56 -13.34 -18.73
N PHE A 362 -2.65 -13.04 -18.03
CA PHE A 362 -3.96 -13.63 -18.29
C PHE A 362 -4.91 -12.55 -18.81
N ARG A 363 -5.51 -12.82 -19.96
CA ARG A 363 -6.62 -12.06 -20.51
C ARG A 363 -7.88 -12.92 -20.47
N LEU A 364 -8.89 -12.47 -19.73
CA LEU A 364 -10.17 -13.16 -19.66
C LEU A 364 -10.99 -12.84 -20.92
N ARG A 365 -11.79 -13.81 -21.37
CA ARG A 365 -12.62 -13.71 -22.58
C ARG A 365 -14.07 -14.00 -22.27
#